data_AF-A0A9D5Y8L6-F1
#
_entry.id   AF-A0A9D5Y8L6-F1
#
_cell.length_a   1.000
_cell.length_b   1.000
_cell.length_c   1.000
_cell.angle_alpha   90.00
_cell.angle_beta   90.00
_cell.angle_gamma   90.00
#
_symmetry.space_group_name_H-M   'P 1'
#
loop_
_entity.id
_entity.type
_entity.pdbx_description
1 polymer ?
#
loop_
_entity_poly.entity_id
_entity_poly.type
_entity_poly.pdbx_seq_one_letter_code
_entity_poly.pdbx_strand_id
1 'polypeptide(L)'
;MPMEQEKSTGAAAHFARAMALFDAANREDPNQDAGQPKELLYSQRMSEMLQRFAPHADEAVQLAVRAQHICRWRVPRSDYPLTRDGYFQWRTGLYQMHAELAGDLMHQAGVDEATITRAKTAIAKRRIKANPDSQLLEDVAGLVFIEHYLSGFAASKPDYDEAKWIDIIQKTWQKMSPAAHQFALSGALRLPEPYVPLIQRAIG
;
A
#
# COMPACT_ATOMS: atom_id res chain seq x y z
N MET A 1 -23.32 -28.98 9.32
CA MET A 1 -23.09 -28.94 7.87
C MET A 1 -23.80 -27.78 7.14
N PRO A 2 -25.00 -27.28 7.53
CA PRO A 2 -25.57 -26.06 6.93
C PRO A 2 -24.89 -24.76 7.41
N MET A 3 -24.57 -24.69 8.71
CA MET A 3 -23.99 -23.52 9.37
C MET A 3 -22.59 -23.09 8.85
N GLU A 4 -21.81 -24.02 8.30
CA GLU A 4 -20.47 -23.73 7.76
C GLU A 4 -20.54 -23.18 6.33
N GLN A 5 -21.51 -23.63 5.54
CA GLN A 5 -21.73 -23.13 4.17
C GLN A 5 -22.33 -21.71 4.19
N GLU A 6 -23.26 -21.41 5.10
CA GLU A 6 -23.82 -20.06 5.27
C GLU A 6 -22.81 -19.02 5.79
N LYS A 7 -21.91 -19.44 6.71
CA LYS A 7 -20.82 -18.57 7.17
C LYS A 7 -19.81 -18.28 6.06
N SER A 8 -19.48 -19.28 5.24
CA SER A 8 -18.53 -19.13 4.14
C SER A 8 -19.06 -18.23 3.01
N THR A 9 -20.34 -18.32 2.67
CA THR A 9 -20.97 -17.44 1.66
C THR A 9 -21.14 -16.02 2.18
N GLY A 10 -21.50 -15.85 3.46
CA GLY A 10 -21.52 -14.54 4.12
C GLY A 10 -20.15 -13.87 4.15
N ALA A 11 -19.10 -14.65 4.39
CA ALA A 11 -17.72 -14.16 4.41
C ALA A 11 -17.24 -13.63 3.06
N ALA A 12 -17.43 -14.43 2.01
CA ALA A 12 -17.08 -14.02 0.66
C ALA A 12 -17.87 -12.77 0.20
N ALA A 13 -19.12 -12.61 0.66
CA ALA A 13 -19.96 -11.47 0.31
C ALA A 13 -19.51 -10.16 0.97
N HIS A 14 -19.18 -10.14 2.27
CA HIS A 14 -18.69 -8.91 2.92
C HIS A 14 -17.33 -8.48 2.40
N PHE A 15 -16.43 -9.44 2.16
CA PHE A 15 -15.12 -9.14 1.58
C PHE A 15 -15.24 -8.47 0.21
N ALA A 16 -16.00 -9.09 -0.71
CA ALA A 16 -16.22 -8.53 -2.04
C ALA A 16 -16.87 -7.14 -1.99
N ARG A 17 -17.82 -6.94 -1.06
CA ARG A 17 -18.47 -5.65 -0.84
C ARG A 17 -17.50 -4.59 -0.32
N ALA A 18 -16.63 -4.92 0.63
CA ALA A 18 -15.61 -3.99 1.14
C ALA A 18 -14.63 -3.56 0.03
N MET A 19 -14.16 -4.52 -0.78
CA MET A 19 -13.30 -4.24 -1.95
C MET A 19 -13.99 -3.30 -2.95
N ALA A 20 -15.26 -3.54 -3.25
CA ALA A 20 -16.04 -2.68 -4.15
C ALA A 20 -16.26 -1.27 -3.60
N LEU A 21 -16.46 -1.14 -2.28
CA LEU A 21 -16.58 0.17 -1.61
C LEU A 21 -15.27 0.95 -1.64
N PHE A 22 -14.13 0.29 -1.38
CA PHE A 22 -12.81 0.91 -1.52
C PHE A 22 -12.56 1.41 -2.95
N ASP A 23 -12.89 0.58 -3.94
CA ASP A 23 -12.73 0.94 -5.35
C ASP A 23 -13.64 2.08 -5.77
N ALA A 24 -14.89 2.10 -5.29
CA ALA A 24 -15.80 3.21 -5.53
C ALA A 24 -15.26 4.52 -4.97
N ALA A 25 -14.75 4.50 -3.72
CA ALA A 25 -14.17 5.68 -3.09
C ALA A 25 -12.91 6.18 -3.82
N ASN A 26 -12.03 5.27 -4.26
CA ASN A 26 -10.83 5.64 -5.01
C ASN A 26 -11.12 6.07 -6.45
N ARG A 27 -12.24 5.66 -7.05
CA ARG A 27 -12.66 6.08 -8.40
C ARG A 27 -13.00 7.57 -8.46
N GLU A 28 -13.31 8.19 -7.32
CA GLU A 28 -13.53 9.63 -7.22
C GLU A 28 -12.24 10.46 -7.33
N ASP A 29 -11.06 9.83 -7.33
CA ASP A 29 -9.79 10.55 -7.53
C ASP A 29 -9.75 11.27 -8.89
N PRO A 30 -9.68 12.61 -8.93
CA PRO A 30 -9.64 13.35 -10.19
C PRO A 30 -8.28 13.20 -10.89
N ASN A 31 -7.24 12.77 -10.17
CA ASN A 31 -5.91 12.60 -10.73
C ASN A 31 -5.82 11.29 -11.51
N GLN A 32 -5.14 11.33 -12.65
CA GLN A 32 -4.98 10.17 -13.53
C GLN A 32 -3.55 9.63 -13.50
N ASP A 33 -3.39 8.31 -13.52
CA ASP A 33 -2.16 7.59 -13.86
C ASP A 33 -2.51 6.48 -14.85
N ALA A 34 -1.77 6.39 -15.95
CA ALA A 34 -2.03 5.45 -17.05
C ALA A 34 -3.51 5.41 -17.51
N GLY A 35 -4.19 6.57 -17.52
CA GLY A 35 -5.60 6.69 -17.94
C GLY A 35 -6.64 6.20 -16.94
N GLN A 36 -6.27 5.98 -15.67
CA GLN A 36 -7.16 5.59 -14.59
C GLN A 36 -7.02 6.51 -13.37
N PRO A 37 -8.06 6.64 -12.52
CA PRO A 37 -7.94 7.32 -11.23
C PRO A 37 -6.75 6.78 -10.42
N LYS A 38 -5.86 7.67 -10.00
CA LYS A 38 -4.52 7.31 -9.51
C LYS A 38 -4.57 6.42 -8.27
N GLU A 39 -5.37 6.76 -7.27
CA GLU A 39 -5.49 5.92 -6.06
C GLU A 39 -6.22 4.59 -6.32
N LEU A 40 -7.06 4.49 -7.37
CA LEU A 40 -7.68 3.21 -7.79
C LEU A 40 -6.65 2.30 -8.44
N LEU A 41 -5.84 2.83 -9.35
CA LEU A 41 -4.77 2.07 -9.99
C LEU A 41 -3.72 1.63 -8.96
N TYR A 42 -3.40 2.49 -7.99
CA TYR A 42 -2.52 2.13 -6.88
C TYR A 42 -3.08 0.97 -6.06
N SER A 43 -4.35 1.02 -5.63
CA SER A 43 -4.95 -0.06 -4.83
C SER A 43 -5.00 -1.40 -5.58
N GLN A 44 -5.19 -1.37 -6.91
CA GLN A 44 -5.12 -2.55 -7.77
C GLN A 44 -3.73 -3.16 -7.81
N ARG A 45 -2.70 -2.36 -8.09
CA ARG A 45 -1.29 -2.80 -8.08
C ARG A 45 -0.88 -3.39 -6.72
N MET A 46 -1.38 -2.80 -5.62
CA MET A 46 -1.16 -3.32 -4.26
C MET A 46 -1.74 -4.73 -4.08
N SER A 47 -2.98 -4.97 -4.49
CA SER A 47 -3.58 -6.30 -4.42
C SER A 47 -2.88 -7.33 -5.33
N GLU A 48 -2.54 -6.93 -6.55
CA GLU A 48 -1.82 -7.81 -7.50
C GLU A 48 -0.43 -8.20 -6.98
N MET A 49 0.28 -7.26 -6.37
CA MET A 49 1.58 -7.54 -5.75
C MET A 49 1.44 -8.45 -4.53
N LEU A 50 0.44 -8.23 -3.67
CA LEU A 50 0.18 -9.11 -2.53
C LEU A 50 -0.08 -10.55 -2.99
N GLN A 51 -0.85 -10.76 -4.06
CA GLN A 51 -1.11 -12.10 -4.60
C GLN A 51 0.16 -12.79 -5.11
N ARG A 52 1.13 -12.05 -5.65
CA ARG A 52 2.43 -12.63 -6.05
C ARG A 52 3.36 -12.88 -4.87
N PHE A 53 3.40 -11.97 -3.91
CA PHE A 53 4.34 -11.99 -2.80
C PHE A 53 3.90 -12.90 -1.64
N ALA A 54 2.63 -12.83 -1.26
CA ALA A 54 2.05 -13.56 -0.14
C ALA A 54 0.61 -14.03 -0.49
N PRO A 55 0.45 -15.02 -1.39
CA PRO A 55 -0.85 -15.50 -1.87
C PRO A 55 -1.76 -16.07 -0.79
N HIS A 56 -1.20 -16.42 0.37
CA HIS A 56 -1.94 -16.96 1.53
C HIS A 56 -2.32 -15.88 2.56
N ALA A 57 -2.15 -14.60 2.24
CA ALA A 57 -2.57 -13.51 3.10
C ALA A 57 -4.07 -13.60 3.40
N ASP A 58 -4.43 -13.51 4.67
CA ASP A 58 -5.83 -13.56 5.09
C ASP A 58 -6.59 -12.28 4.74
N GLU A 59 -7.90 -12.31 5.02
CA GLU A 59 -8.82 -11.22 4.68
C GLU A 59 -8.40 -9.87 5.27
N ALA A 60 -7.96 -9.83 6.54
CA ALA A 60 -7.59 -8.58 7.20
C ALA A 60 -6.42 -7.90 6.48
N VAL A 61 -5.42 -8.68 6.05
CA VAL A 61 -4.28 -8.16 5.29
C VAL A 61 -4.70 -7.72 3.89
N GLN A 62 -5.52 -8.52 3.19
CA GLN A 62 -5.98 -8.17 1.84
C GLN A 62 -6.75 -6.84 1.83
N LEU A 63 -7.65 -6.64 2.81
CA LEU A 63 -8.38 -5.38 2.99
C LEU A 63 -7.43 -4.22 3.33
N ALA A 64 -6.49 -4.43 4.26
CA ALA A 64 -5.53 -3.40 4.64
C ALA A 64 -4.66 -2.94 3.46
N VAL A 65 -4.16 -3.90 2.67
CA VAL A 65 -3.35 -3.64 1.48
C VAL A 65 -4.14 -2.89 0.41
N ARG A 66 -5.40 -3.29 0.14
CA ARG A 66 -6.27 -2.59 -0.80
C ARG A 66 -6.50 -1.13 -0.38
N ALA A 67 -6.65 -0.88 0.92
CA ALA A 67 -7.01 0.41 1.46
C ALA A 67 -5.83 1.30 1.89
N GLN A 68 -4.57 0.89 1.69
CA GLN A 68 -3.39 1.59 2.22
C GLN A 68 -3.40 3.12 2.00
N HIS A 69 -3.77 3.57 0.81
CA HIS A 69 -3.85 4.99 0.42
C HIS A 69 -5.27 5.43 0.04
N ILE A 70 -6.30 4.78 0.61
CA ILE A 70 -7.69 5.07 0.26
C ILE A 70 -8.00 6.58 0.37
N CYS A 71 -8.52 7.16 -0.71
CA CYS A 71 -8.86 8.59 -0.81
C CYS A 71 -7.73 9.57 -0.44
N ARG A 72 -6.46 9.19 -0.60
CA ARG A 72 -5.31 10.07 -0.29
C ARG A 72 -5.34 11.42 -0.99
N TRP A 73 -5.86 11.46 -2.22
CA TRP A 73 -6.01 12.68 -3.02
C TRP A 73 -6.82 13.79 -2.32
N ARG A 74 -7.67 13.46 -1.35
CA ARG A 74 -8.46 14.42 -0.56
C ARG A 74 -7.62 15.28 0.39
N VAL A 75 -6.40 14.85 0.70
CA VAL A 75 -5.46 15.56 1.59
C VAL A 75 -4.12 15.72 0.87
N PRO A 76 -4.00 16.64 -0.10
CA PRO A 76 -2.79 16.80 -0.88
C PRO A 76 -1.62 17.32 -0.03
N ARG A 77 -0.39 16.98 -0.43
CA ARG A 77 0.83 17.42 0.27
C ARG A 77 0.96 18.95 0.32
N SER A 78 0.41 19.66 -0.66
CA SER A 78 0.45 21.11 -0.78
C SER A 78 -0.22 21.85 0.39
N ASP A 79 -1.13 21.19 1.11
CA ASP A 79 -1.90 21.81 2.19
C ASP A 79 -1.09 21.93 3.49
N TYR A 80 0.13 21.39 3.52
CA TYR A 80 1.03 21.40 4.66
C TYR A 80 2.32 22.16 4.35
N PRO A 81 2.98 22.79 5.33
CA PRO A 81 4.26 23.47 5.12
C PRO A 81 5.29 22.57 4.43
N LEU A 82 6.05 23.08 3.46
CA LEU A 82 7.09 22.34 2.72
C LEU A 82 8.37 22.14 3.55
N THR A 83 8.21 21.78 4.83
CA THR A 83 9.26 21.44 5.77
C THR A 83 9.24 19.95 6.08
N ARG A 84 10.30 19.48 6.73
CA ARG A 84 10.37 18.11 7.24
C ARG A 84 9.23 17.80 8.23
N ASP A 85 8.94 18.73 9.13
CA ASP A 85 7.90 18.56 10.14
C ASP A 85 6.50 18.60 9.52
N GLY A 86 6.26 19.50 8.56
CA GLY A 86 5.01 19.53 7.80
C GLY A 86 4.77 18.24 7.02
N TYR A 87 5.83 17.64 6.47
CA TYR A 87 5.74 16.31 5.84
C TYR A 87 5.37 15.21 6.85
N PHE A 88 5.95 15.21 8.04
CA PHE A 88 5.62 14.20 9.06
C PHE A 88 4.21 14.36 9.59
N GLN A 89 3.73 15.59 9.79
CA GLN A 89 2.35 15.88 10.16
C GLN A 89 1.37 15.37 9.11
N TRP A 90 1.59 15.73 7.85
CA TRP A 90 0.77 15.26 6.72
C TRP A 90 0.70 13.74 6.65
N ARG A 91 1.87 13.09 6.66
CA ARG A 91 1.97 11.63 6.56
C ARG A 91 1.27 10.91 7.71
N THR A 92 1.41 11.42 8.93
CA THR A 92 0.79 10.82 10.12
C THR A 92 -0.72 11.04 10.11
N GLY A 93 -1.19 12.21 9.67
CA GLY A 93 -2.62 12.48 9.46
C GLY A 93 -3.23 11.55 8.42
N LEU A 94 -2.52 11.30 7.31
CA LEU A 94 -2.96 10.34 6.28
C LEU A 94 -3.16 8.93 6.86
N TYR A 95 -2.24 8.43 7.68
CA TYR A 95 -2.37 7.10 8.29
C TYR A 95 -3.66 6.96 9.11
N GLN A 96 -4.02 7.99 9.88
CA GLN A 96 -5.25 7.99 10.67
C GLN A 96 -6.49 8.06 9.77
N MET A 97 -6.51 8.98 8.80
CA MET A 97 -7.62 9.14 7.86
C MET A 97 -7.88 7.85 7.06
N HIS A 98 -6.83 7.22 6.53
CA HIS A 98 -6.95 5.98 5.77
C HIS A 98 -7.54 4.85 6.63
N ALA A 99 -7.06 4.71 7.87
CA ALA A 99 -7.56 3.68 8.77
C ALA A 99 -9.02 3.92 9.18
N GLU A 100 -9.41 5.16 9.47
CA GLU A 100 -10.79 5.50 9.79
C GLU A 100 -11.72 5.22 8.61
N LEU A 101 -11.43 5.78 7.43
CA LEU A 101 -12.26 5.60 6.25
C LEU A 101 -12.36 4.13 5.83
N ALA A 102 -11.25 3.39 5.85
CA ALA A 102 -11.28 1.97 5.55
C ALA A 102 -12.15 1.20 6.56
N GLY A 103 -12.03 1.53 7.84
CA GLY A 103 -12.85 0.95 8.90
C GLY A 103 -14.34 1.15 8.68
N ASP A 104 -14.75 2.37 8.36
CA ASP A 104 -16.16 2.71 8.14
C ASP A 104 -16.74 1.97 6.93
N LEU A 105 -15.98 1.84 5.85
CA LEU A 105 -16.40 1.12 4.65
C LEU A 105 -16.45 -0.40 4.88
N MET A 106 -15.50 -0.97 5.63
CA MET A 106 -15.55 -2.38 6.04
C MET A 106 -16.75 -2.66 6.95
N HIS A 107 -17.04 -1.77 7.90
CA HIS A 107 -18.22 -1.88 8.75
C HIS A 107 -19.52 -1.82 7.92
N GLN A 108 -19.61 -0.90 6.95
CA GLN A 108 -20.73 -0.83 6.01
C GLN A 108 -20.87 -2.11 5.16
N ALA A 109 -19.75 -2.77 4.85
CA ALA A 109 -19.74 -4.03 4.12
C ALA A 109 -20.18 -5.25 4.97
N GLY A 110 -20.20 -5.11 6.30
CA GLY A 110 -20.52 -6.18 7.24
C GLY A 110 -19.33 -7.05 7.66
N VAL A 111 -18.10 -6.54 7.51
CA VAL A 111 -16.88 -7.20 8.02
C VAL A 111 -16.91 -7.16 9.55
N ASP A 112 -16.43 -8.22 10.21
CA ASP A 112 -16.42 -8.29 11.67
C ASP A 112 -15.41 -7.31 12.31
N GLU A 113 -15.68 -6.91 13.55
CA GLU A 113 -14.89 -5.89 14.26
C GLU A 113 -13.42 -6.30 14.51
N ALA A 114 -13.13 -7.60 14.65
CA ALA A 114 -11.77 -8.07 14.86
C ALA A 114 -10.93 -7.91 13.59
N THR A 115 -11.49 -8.29 12.44
CA THR A 115 -10.89 -8.06 11.11
C THR A 115 -10.70 -6.57 10.83
N ILE A 116 -11.72 -5.75 11.11
CA ILE A 116 -11.65 -4.29 10.97
C ILE A 116 -10.52 -3.72 11.84
N THR A 117 -10.48 -4.05 13.13
CA THR A 117 -9.46 -3.54 14.06
C THR A 117 -8.04 -3.91 13.60
N ARG A 118 -7.86 -5.14 13.12
CA ARG A 118 -6.57 -5.62 12.61
C ARG A 118 -6.14 -4.85 11.36
N ALA A 119 -7.03 -4.71 10.37
CA ALA A 119 -6.76 -3.96 9.14
C ALA A 119 -6.47 -2.46 9.42
N LYS A 120 -7.27 -1.81 10.28
CA LYS A 120 -7.04 -0.42 10.72
C LYS A 120 -5.67 -0.25 11.37
N THR A 121 -5.26 -1.19 12.21
CA THR A 121 -3.95 -1.15 12.89
C THR A 121 -2.81 -1.23 11.87
N ALA A 122 -2.94 -2.07 10.85
CA ALA A 122 -1.98 -2.19 9.76
C ALA A 122 -1.88 -0.90 8.92
N ILE A 123 -3.03 -0.35 8.50
CA ILE A 123 -3.10 0.89 7.70
C ILE A 123 -2.54 2.08 8.48
N ALA A 124 -2.90 2.21 9.75
CA ALA A 124 -2.45 3.31 10.62
C ALA A 124 -0.96 3.25 10.96
N LYS A 125 -0.25 2.20 10.52
CA LYS A 125 1.18 1.98 10.81
C LYS A 125 1.51 1.98 12.30
N ARG A 126 0.56 1.52 13.11
CA ARG A 126 0.72 1.45 14.58
C ARG A 126 1.55 0.23 14.93
N ARG A 127 2.59 0.44 15.76
CA ARG A 127 3.50 -0.62 16.24
C ARG A 127 4.19 -1.39 15.10
N ILE A 128 4.64 -0.72 14.03
CA ILE A 128 5.31 -1.35 12.86
C ILE A 128 6.27 -2.48 13.24
N LYS A 129 7.12 -2.29 14.25
CA LYS A 129 8.13 -3.28 14.66
C LYS A 129 7.55 -4.57 15.26
N ALA A 130 6.29 -4.56 15.69
CA ALA A 130 5.62 -5.68 16.36
C ALA A 130 4.31 -6.09 15.68
N ASN A 131 3.94 -5.46 14.56
CA ASN A 131 2.72 -5.78 13.82
C ASN A 131 3.10 -6.43 12.47
N PRO A 132 2.98 -7.76 12.35
CA PRO A 132 3.31 -8.46 11.11
C PRO A 132 2.47 -7.98 9.91
N ASP A 133 1.23 -7.54 10.11
CA ASP A 133 0.39 -7.03 9.02
C ASP A 133 0.89 -5.66 8.53
N SER A 134 1.38 -4.81 9.44
CA SER A 134 2.00 -3.54 9.03
C SER A 134 3.26 -3.78 8.22
N GLN A 135 4.07 -4.77 8.62
CA GLN A 135 5.28 -5.17 7.91
C GLN A 135 4.93 -5.71 6.52
N LEU A 136 3.98 -6.63 6.42
CA LEU A 136 3.52 -7.17 5.13
C LEU A 136 2.97 -6.08 4.21
N LEU A 137 2.26 -5.09 4.78
CA LEU A 137 1.78 -3.94 4.02
C LEU A 137 2.92 -3.01 3.56
N GLU A 138 3.96 -2.78 4.37
CA GLU A 138 5.19 -2.08 3.93
C GLU A 138 5.95 -2.85 2.85
N ASP A 139 6.05 -4.18 2.97
CA ASP A 139 6.68 -5.04 1.98
C ASP A 139 6.02 -4.87 0.61
N VAL A 140 4.68 -5.03 0.56
CA VAL A 140 3.92 -4.85 -0.67
C VAL A 140 4.06 -3.43 -1.21
N ALA A 141 3.99 -2.41 -0.34
CA ALA A 141 4.15 -1.02 -0.76
C ALA A 141 5.53 -0.73 -1.37
N GLY A 142 6.59 -1.28 -0.79
CA GLY A 142 7.97 -1.13 -1.28
C GLY A 142 8.17 -1.82 -2.63
N LEU A 143 7.66 -3.05 -2.77
CA LEU A 143 7.70 -3.79 -4.04
C LEU A 143 6.91 -3.07 -5.14
N VAL A 144 5.69 -2.60 -4.84
CA VAL A 144 4.88 -1.80 -5.79
C VAL A 144 5.56 -0.50 -6.17
N PHE A 145 6.20 0.18 -5.21
CA PHE A 145 6.96 1.39 -5.51
C PHE A 145 8.10 1.12 -6.49
N ILE A 146 8.90 0.08 -6.25
CA ILE A 146 10.02 -0.29 -7.12
C ILE A 146 9.52 -0.63 -8.53
N GLU A 147 8.49 -1.48 -8.65
CA GLU A 147 8.02 -1.98 -9.94
C GLU A 147 7.27 -0.92 -10.76
N HIS A 148 6.46 -0.06 -10.13
CA HIS A 148 5.54 0.82 -10.86
C HIS A 148 5.83 2.31 -10.76
N TYR A 149 6.46 2.77 -9.68
CA TYR A 149 6.51 4.21 -9.36
C TYR A 149 7.91 4.80 -9.29
N LEU A 150 8.96 3.99 -9.10
CA LEU A 150 10.33 4.47 -8.99
C LEU A 150 10.76 5.25 -10.24
N SER A 151 10.47 4.72 -11.43
CA SER A 151 10.83 5.37 -12.70
C SER A 151 10.17 6.74 -12.85
N GLY A 152 8.84 6.82 -12.66
CA GLY A 152 8.11 8.09 -12.72
C GLY A 152 8.54 9.07 -11.63
N PHE A 153 8.83 8.58 -10.42
CA PHE A 153 9.33 9.41 -9.33
C PHE A 153 10.71 9.99 -9.64
N ALA A 154 11.60 9.19 -10.22
CA ALA A 154 12.90 9.63 -10.67
C ALA A 154 12.83 10.70 -11.77
N ALA A 155 11.97 10.50 -12.77
CA ALA A 155 11.72 11.50 -13.81
C ALA A 155 11.16 12.83 -13.24
N SER A 156 10.42 12.79 -12.14
CA SER A 156 9.85 13.99 -11.49
C SER A 156 10.85 14.79 -10.65
N LYS A 157 12.08 14.28 -10.48
CA LYS A 157 13.15 14.85 -9.64
C LYS A 157 14.48 14.88 -10.38
N PRO A 158 14.58 15.61 -11.51
CA PRO A 158 15.80 15.67 -12.33
C PRO A 158 16.97 16.35 -11.62
N ASP A 159 16.69 17.09 -10.55
CA ASP A 159 17.64 17.78 -9.67
C ASP A 159 18.31 16.87 -8.63
N TYR A 160 17.85 15.62 -8.48
CA TYR A 160 18.43 14.67 -7.52
C TYR A 160 19.63 13.96 -8.14
N ASP A 161 20.76 14.01 -7.43
CA ASP A 161 21.96 13.26 -7.80
C ASP A 161 21.83 11.77 -7.47
N GLU A 162 22.80 10.99 -7.95
CA GLU A 162 22.82 9.54 -7.75
C GLU A 162 22.84 9.15 -6.26
N ALA A 163 23.61 9.87 -5.44
CA ALA A 163 23.71 9.59 -4.01
C ALA A 163 22.37 9.77 -3.30
N LYS A 164 21.59 10.80 -3.70
CA LYS A 164 20.25 11.03 -3.19
C LYS A 164 19.29 9.90 -3.57
N TRP A 165 19.42 9.38 -4.79
CA TRP A 165 18.60 8.24 -5.21
C TRP A 165 18.96 6.95 -4.48
N ILE A 166 20.25 6.68 -4.28
CA ILE A 166 20.72 5.55 -3.47
C ILE A 166 20.11 5.64 -2.07
N ASP A 167 20.19 6.80 -1.42
CA ASP A 167 19.59 7.04 -0.08
C ASP A 167 18.07 6.76 -0.07
N ILE A 168 17.34 7.17 -1.11
CA ILE A 168 15.89 6.91 -1.24
C ILE A 168 15.61 5.41 -1.39
N ILE A 169 16.34 4.71 -2.27
CA ILE A 169 16.16 3.28 -2.50
C ILE A 169 16.51 2.50 -1.23
N GLN A 170 17.60 2.85 -0.55
CA GLN A 170 17.98 2.26 0.74
C GLN A 170 16.92 2.47 1.82
N LYS A 171 16.34 3.67 1.90
CA LYS A 171 15.24 3.95 2.85
C LYS A 171 13.96 3.16 2.55
N THR A 172 13.69 2.85 1.29
CA THR A 172 12.60 1.92 0.94
C THR A 172 12.99 0.50 1.31
N TRP A 173 14.19 0.06 0.94
CA TRP A 173 14.72 -1.28 1.22
C TRP A 173 14.71 -1.61 2.72
N GLN A 174 15.18 -0.70 3.56
CA GLN A 174 15.25 -0.88 5.02
C GLN A 174 13.89 -1.04 5.71
N LYS A 175 12.78 -0.66 5.04
CA LYS A 175 11.42 -0.87 5.57
C LYS A 175 10.88 -2.24 5.20
N MET A 176 11.43 -2.88 4.18
CA MET A 176 10.98 -4.18 3.71
C MET A 176 11.65 -5.30 4.51
N SER A 177 10.95 -6.42 4.65
CA SER A 177 11.44 -7.62 5.30
C SER A 177 12.49 -8.35 4.43
N PRO A 178 13.30 -9.25 5.03
CA PRO A 178 14.20 -10.11 4.27
C PRO A 178 13.47 -10.95 3.20
N ALA A 179 12.22 -11.37 3.44
CA ALA A 179 11.43 -12.10 2.47
C ALA A 179 11.09 -11.23 1.25
N ALA A 180 10.73 -9.96 1.46
CA ALA A 180 10.50 -9.00 0.39
C ALA A 180 11.79 -8.67 -0.38
N HIS A 181 12.94 -8.60 0.29
CA HIS A 181 14.24 -8.47 -0.36
C HIS A 181 14.53 -9.65 -1.29
N GLN A 182 14.33 -10.87 -0.80
CA GLN A 182 14.49 -12.09 -1.61
C GLN A 182 13.52 -12.12 -2.79
N PHE A 183 12.25 -11.73 -2.57
CA PHE A 183 11.26 -11.65 -3.64
C PHE A 183 11.70 -10.67 -4.74
N ALA A 184 12.14 -9.46 -4.35
CA ALA A 184 12.65 -8.45 -5.28
C ALA A 184 13.86 -8.93 -6.10
N LEU A 185 14.73 -9.74 -5.49
CA LEU A 185 15.94 -10.29 -6.13
C LEU A 185 15.69 -11.57 -6.93
N SER A 186 14.55 -12.23 -6.77
CA SER A 186 14.26 -13.53 -7.40
C SER A 186 13.95 -13.46 -8.91
N GLY A 187 13.78 -12.26 -9.45
CA GLY A 187 13.28 -12.03 -10.82
C GLY A 187 11.74 -12.03 -10.93
N ALA A 188 11.01 -12.28 -9.85
CA ALA A 188 9.54 -12.18 -9.80
C ALA A 188 9.01 -10.73 -9.82
N LEU A 189 9.89 -9.75 -9.52
CA LEU A 189 9.61 -8.32 -9.56
C LEU A 189 10.10 -7.74 -10.88
N ARG A 190 9.23 -7.01 -11.60
CA ARG A 190 9.65 -6.30 -12.81
C ARG A 190 10.39 -5.04 -12.40
N LEU A 191 11.71 -5.04 -12.58
CA LEU A 191 12.52 -3.88 -12.26
C LEU A 191 12.47 -2.87 -13.42
N PRO A 192 12.43 -1.55 -13.15
CA PRO A 192 12.52 -0.55 -14.19
C PRO A 192 13.92 -0.55 -14.78
N GLU A 193 14.06 -1.03 -16.02
CA GLU A 193 15.35 -1.30 -16.70
C GLU A 193 16.42 -0.20 -16.52
N PRO A 194 16.09 1.11 -16.69
CA PRO A 194 17.10 2.17 -16.55
C PRO A 194 17.68 2.30 -15.14
N TYR A 195 16.97 1.83 -14.11
CA TYR A 195 17.35 1.98 -12.70
C TYR A 195 17.86 0.68 -12.08
N VAL A 196 17.93 -0.43 -12.82
CA VAL A 196 18.49 -1.69 -12.31
C VAL A 196 19.91 -1.52 -11.73
N PRO A 197 20.87 -0.84 -12.40
CA PRO A 197 22.20 -0.63 -11.83
C PRO A 197 22.18 0.22 -10.56
N LEU A 198 21.24 1.17 -10.46
CA LEU A 198 21.08 2.01 -9.28
C LEU A 198 20.52 1.23 -8.10
N ILE A 199 19.53 0.38 -8.34
CA ILE A 199 18.94 -0.51 -7.33
C ILE A 199 20.00 -1.49 -6.82
N GLN A 200 20.75 -2.13 -7.72
CA GLN A 200 21.82 -3.08 -7.35
C GLN A 200 22.90 -2.41 -6.49
N ARG A 201 23.34 -1.19 -6.83
CA ARG A 201 24.29 -0.43 -6.01
C ARG A 201 23.74 0.01 -4.66
N ALA A 202 22.43 0.26 -4.57
CA ALA A 202 21.81 0.69 -3.33
C ALA A 202 21.67 -0.45 -2.31
N ILE A 203 21.50 -1.69 -2.77
CA ILE A 203 21.21 -2.86 -1.93
C ILE A 203 22.39 -3.84 -1.78
N GLY A 204 23.42 -3.70 -2.61
CA GLY A 204 24.64 -4.50 -2.60
C GLY A 204 25.73 -3.98 -1.66
#